data_AF-A0A7X7M707-F1
#
_entry.id   AF-A0A7X7M707-F1
#
_cell.length_a   1.000
_cell.length_b   1.000
_cell.length_c   1.000
_cell.angle_alpha   90.00
_cell.angle_beta   90.00
_cell.angle_gamma   90.00
#
_symmetry.space_group_name_H-M   'P 1'
#
loop_
_entity.id
_entity.type
_entity.pdbx_description
1 polymer ?
#
loop_
_entity_poly.entity_id
_entity_poly.type
_entity_poly.pdbx_seq_one_letter_code
_entity_poly.pdbx_strand_id
1 'polypeptide(L)'
;MAKWQVIMYHQALQINMSIPQLIAINGAGGKTSLMYALAREALAAGLPTAVTTTTHIMRPEGADTELVEAFAADRYQAALLAGQILVAARPLADARYGSPGEEALSWLRRNCRMLYVEADGAQRLPLKYPAAWEPVIPQYATKVIVVMGLSALDKPLAETCYRYDLALRHGVPVGETADEAAIALLISSGYGRYRPTVVLNQADNAQMLARGRKIKSLLAESGIDKVIIASIKEAQQCWS
;
A
#
# COMPACT_ATOMS: atom_id res chain seq x y z
N MET A 1 -17.07 -4.05 24.28
CA MET A 1 -17.07 -3.51 22.90
C MET A 1 -15.64 -3.14 22.53
N ALA A 2 -15.11 -3.63 21.40
CA ALA A 2 -13.79 -3.22 20.95
C ALA A 2 -13.85 -1.72 20.56
N LYS A 3 -13.17 -0.85 21.31
CA LYS A 3 -13.04 0.56 20.94
C LYS A 3 -12.01 0.66 19.81
N TRP A 4 -12.41 1.21 18.68
CA TRP A 4 -11.47 1.69 17.67
C TRP A 4 -10.66 2.82 18.30
N GLN A 5 -9.34 2.67 18.40
CA GLN A 5 -8.47 3.82 18.64
C GLN A 5 -8.14 4.44 17.30
N VAL A 6 -8.41 5.74 17.16
CA VAL A 6 -7.87 6.52 16.06
C VAL A 6 -6.39 6.73 16.35
N ILE A 7 -5.56 5.93 15.70
CA ILE A 7 -4.10 6.03 15.75
C ILE A 7 -3.66 6.46 14.36
N MET A 8 -2.72 7.40 14.28
CA MET A 8 -2.09 7.79 13.03
C MET A 8 -1.48 6.56 12.35
N TYR A 9 -1.68 6.39 11.04
CA TYR A 9 -1.17 5.28 10.25
C TYR A 9 0.35 5.15 10.38
N HIS A 10 1.11 6.25 10.41
CA HIS A 10 2.56 6.20 10.64
C HIS A 10 2.94 5.59 11.98
N GLN A 11 2.19 5.90 13.04
CA GLN A 11 2.44 5.37 14.37
C GLN A 11 2.12 3.87 14.41
N ALA A 12 0.95 3.48 13.88
CA ALA A 12 0.56 2.07 13.79
C ALA A 12 1.57 1.26 12.97
N LEU A 13 2.06 1.83 11.86
CA LEU A 13 3.05 1.25 10.99
C LEU A 13 4.49 1.40 11.49
N GLN A 14 4.74 2.06 12.63
CA GLN A 14 6.09 2.31 13.15
C GLN A 14 7.02 2.90 12.09
N ILE A 15 6.57 3.95 11.41
CA ILE A 15 7.35 4.69 10.41
C ILE A 15 8.05 5.85 11.12
N ASN A 16 9.38 5.90 11.05
CA ASN A 16 10.14 6.98 11.67
C ASN A 16 10.20 8.21 10.74
N MET A 17 9.32 9.18 11.00
CA MET A 17 9.22 10.44 10.25
C MET A 17 10.36 11.44 10.50
N SER A 18 11.23 11.19 11.50
CA SER A 18 12.36 12.08 11.81
C SER A 18 13.53 11.91 10.83
N ILE A 19 13.55 10.83 10.06
CA ILE A 19 14.57 10.50 9.05
C ILE A 19 13.93 10.31 7.68
N PRO A 20 14.68 10.42 6.57
CA PRO A 20 14.16 10.10 5.25
C PRO A 20 13.60 8.67 5.16
N GLN A 21 12.41 8.52 4.58
CA GLN A 21 11.73 7.24 4.38
C GLN A 21 11.39 7.03 2.91
N LEU A 22 11.62 5.80 2.43
CA LEU A 22 11.11 5.31 1.16
C LEU A 22 10.28 4.05 1.43
N ILE A 23 8.97 4.17 1.30
CA ILE A 23 8.02 3.12 1.67
C ILE A 23 7.43 2.50 0.41
N ALA A 24 7.68 1.20 0.20
CA ALA A 24 7.09 0.44 -0.90
C ALA A 24 5.78 -0.22 -0.43
N ILE A 25 4.66 0.11 -1.07
CA ILE A 25 3.32 -0.40 -0.74
C ILE A 25 2.89 -1.37 -1.82
N ASN A 26 2.74 -2.64 -1.46
CA ASN A 26 2.49 -3.77 -2.36
C ASN A 26 1.21 -4.50 -1.98
N GLY A 27 0.82 -5.51 -2.76
CA GLY A 27 -0.38 -6.32 -2.52
C GLY A 27 -1.65 -5.72 -3.14
N ALA A 28 -2.74 -5.69 -2.39
CA ALA A 28 -4.09 -5.45 -2.88
C ALA A 28 -5.03 -4.86 -1.81
N GLY A 29 -6.25 -4.47 -2.18
CA GLY A 29 -7.26 -4.06 -1.19
C GLY A 29 -6.98 -2.76 -0.43
N GLY A 30 -6.60 -1.68 -1.13
CA GLY A 30 -6.51 -0.32 -0.55
C GLY A 30 -5.10 0.28 -0.46
N LYS A 31 -4.16 -0.16 -1.32
CA LYS A 31 -2.81 0.42 -1.41
C LYS A 31 -2.80 1.92 -1.63
N THR A 32 -3.52 2.39 -2.65
CA THR A 32 -3.62 3.80 -3.01
C THR A 32 -4.20 4.62 -1.86
N SER A 33 -5.28 4.14 -1.24
CA SER A 33 -5.91 4.80 -0.10
C SER A 33 -4.95 4.89 1.11
N LEU A 34 -4.22 3.80 1.41
CA LEU A 34 -3.18 3.81 2.46
C LEU A 34 -2.06 4.80 2.14
N MET A 35 -1.60 4.82 0.89
CA MET A 35 -0.53 5.70 0.44
C MET A 35 -0.90 7.17 0.63
N TYR A 36 -2.09 7.60 0.19
CA TYR A 36 -2.54 8.97 0.39
C TYR A 36 -2.84 9.30 1.84
N ALA A 37 -3.35 8.34 2.64
CA ALA A 37 -3.54 8.56 4.06
C ALA A 37 -2.20 8.83 4.77
N LEU A 38 -1.17 8.02 4.48
CA LEU A 38 0.19 8.28 4.96
C LEU A 38 0.76 9.59 4.42
N ALA A 39 0.58 9.89 3.14
CA ALA A 39 1.08 11.14 2.58
C ALA A 39 0.45 12.38 3.25
N ARG A 40 -0.86 12.33 3.54
CA ARG A 40 -1.59 13.40 4.24
C ARG A 40 -1.15 13.58 5.68
N GLU A 41 -0.90 12.49 6.41
CA GLU A 41 -0.34 12.57 7.76
C GLU A 41 1.06 13.21 7.78
N ALA A 42 1.89 12.91 6.77
CA ALA A 42 3.22 13.49 6.64
C ALA A 42 3.15 14.97 6.25
N LEU A 43 2.26 15.32 5.34
CA LEU A 43 1.98 16.71 4.94
C LEU A 43 1.49 17.54 6.14
N ALA A 44 0.55 17.01 6.93
CA ALA A 44 0.04 17.66 8.14
C ALA A 44 1.14 17.88 9.19
N ALA A 45 2.20 17.07 9.17
CA ALA A 45 3.39 17.26 10.00
C ALA A 45 4.43 18.22 9.38
N GLY A 46 4.10 18.88 8.25
CA GLY A 46 4.98 19.84 7.57
C GLY A 46 6.17 19.20 6.84
N LEU A 47 6.09 17.91 6.50
CA LEU A 47 7.20 17.18 5.89
C LEU A 47 7.12 17.24 4.36
N PRO A 48 8.25 17.50 3.66
CA PRO A 48 8.32 17.36 2.20
C PRO A 48 7.95 15.93 1.78
N THR A 49 6.83 15.79 1.08
CA THR A 49 6.17 14.51 0.85
C THR A 49 5.89 14.30 -0.63
N ALA A 50 6.24 13.12 -1.14
CA ALA A 50 5.91 12.72 -2.49
C ALA A 50 5.33 11.30 -2.53
N VAL A 51 4.47 11.09 -3.52
CA VAL A 51 3.95 9.77 -3.90
C VAL A 51 4.31 9.50 -5.35
N THR A 52 4.56 8.23 -5.65
CA THR A 52 4.81 7.76 -7.00
C THR A 52 4.36 6.30 -7.12
N THR A 53 4.51 5.72 -8.31
CA THR A 53 4.12 4.35 -8.56
C THR A 53 5.14 3.61 -9.42
N THR A 54 5.35 2.31 -9.19
CA THR A 54 6.02 1.44 -10.17
C THR A 54 5.04 0.88 -11.19
N THR A 55 3.73 0.90 -10.89
CA THR A 55 2.67 0.34 -11.74
C THR A 55 1.36 1.15 -11.63
N HIS A 56 0.81 1.65 -12.73
CA HIS A 56 -0.55 2.22 -12.87
C HIS A 56 -1.19 2.84 -11.60
N ILE A 57 -1.04 4.15 -11.37
CA ILE A 57 -1.86 4.87 -10.37
C ILE A 57 -3.04 5.55 -11.08
N MET A 58 -4.20 5.62 -10.41
CA MET A 58 -5.29 6.49 -10.83
C MET A 58 -4.90 7.96 -10.56
N ARG A 59 -5.50 8.88 -11.31
CA ARG A 59 -5.25 10.31 -11.11
C ARG A 59 -5.52 10.68 -9.64
N PRO A 60 -4.60 11.36 -8.96
CA PRO A 60 -4.83 11.87 -7.61
C PRO A 60 -6.03 12.81 -7.60
N GLU A 61 -6.87 12.71 -6.58
CA GLU A 61 -7.95 13.65 -6.32
C GLU A 61 -7.68 14.34 -4.98
N GLY A 62 -7.66 15.68 -5.00
CA GLY A 62 -7.47 16.51 -3.80
C GLY A 62 -6.68 17.78 -4.06
N ALA A 63 -7.11 18.89 -3.47
CA ALA A 63 -6.42 20.19 -3.52
C ALA A 63 -5.05 20.17 -2.82
N ASP A 64 -4.81 19.15 -2.00
CA ASP A 64 -3.55 18.89 -1.29
C ASP A 64 -2.50 18.19 -2.17
N THR A 65 -2.78 17.91 -3.45
CA THR A 65 -1.88 17.20 -4.36
C THR A 65 -1.51 18.05 -5.57
N GLU A 66 -0.26 17.92 -6.05
CA GLU A 66 0.20 18.49 -7.33
C GLU A 66 0.76 17.37 -8.20
N LEU A 67 0.11 17.13 -9.34
CA LEU A 67 0.55 16.13 -10.32
C LEU A 67 1.54 16.75 -11.30
N VAL A 68 2.74 16.17 -11.35
CA VAL A 68 3.77 16.57 -12.29
C VAL A 68 4.12 15.39 -13.21
N GLU A 69 3.63 15.47 -14.44
CA GLU A 69 3.61 14.39 -15.44
C GLU A 69 4.95 14.14 -16.15
N ALA A 70 5.87 15.09 -16.04
CA ALA A 70 7.22 14.99 -16.59
C ALA A 70 8.21 15.57 -15.57
N PHE A 71 9.38 14.96 -15.43
CA PHE A 71 10.36 15.43 -14.47
C PHE A 71 10.76 16.88 -14.76
N ALA A 72 10.54 17.75 -13.77
CA ALA A 72 10.92 19.15 -13.78
C ALA A 72 11.25 19.54 -12.34
N ALA A 73 12.54 19.71 -12.04
CA ALA A 73 13.03 19.89 -10.67
C ALA A 73 12.44 21.13 -9.99
N ASP A 74 12.25 22.21 -10.75
CA ASP A 74 11.60 23.45 -10.33
C ASP A 74 10.13 23.23 -9.96
N ARG A 75 9.37 22.48 -10.77
CA ARG A 75 7.97 22.12 -10.46
C ARG A 75 7.87 21.21 -9.25
N TYR A 76 8.76 20.22 -9.13
CA TYR A 76 8.81 19.35 -7.97
C TYR A 76 9.09 20.16 -6.70
N GLN A 77 10.07 21.07 -6.77
CA GLN A 77 10.40 21.95 -5.65
C GLN A 77 9.24 22.89 -5.29
N ALA A 78 8.55 23.46 -6.29
CA ALA A 78 7.42 24.35 -6.07
C ALA A 78 6.27 23.63 -5.34
N ALA A 79 5.93 22.40 -5.72
CA ALA A 79 4.91 21.60 -5.04
C ALA A 79 5.24 21.37 -3.56
N LEU A 80 6.51 21.01 -3.27
CA LEU A 80 6.96 20.78 -1.89
C LEU A 80 6.94 22.07 -1.05
N LEU A 81 7.33 23.21 -1.63
CA LEU A 81 7.30 24.52 -0.94
C LEU A 81 5.89 25.05 -0.73
N ALA A 82 4.96 24.72 -1.63
CA ALA A 82 3.54 25.07 -1.50
C ALA A 82 2.82 24.23 -0.43
N GLY A 83 3.50 23.28 0.21
CA GLY A 83 2.88 22.37 1.18
C GLY A 83 1.88 21.42 0.52
N GLN A 84 2.18 20.96 -0.69
CA GLN A 84 1.40 19.94 -1.40
C GLN A 84 2.13 18.59 -1.41
N ILE A 85 1.35 17.51 -1.51
CA ILE A 85 1.87 16.18 -1.83
C ILE A 85 2.23 16.18 -3.31
N LEU A 86 3.52 16.06 -3.61
CA LEU A 86 4.00 15.91 -4.97
C LEU A 86 3.63 14.51 -5.50
N VAL A 87 2.87 14.47 -6.58
CA VAL A 87 2.57 13.22 -7.30
C VAL A 87 3.47 13.18 -8.54
N ALA A 88 4.52 12.38 -8.47
CA ALA A 88 5.48 12.21 -9.54
C ALA A 88 5.14 10.94 -10.33
N ALA A 89 4.65 11.09 -11.55
CA ALA A 89 4.35 9.95 -12.41
C ALA A 89 4.36 10.35 -13.88
N ARG A 90 4.65 9.40 -14.78
CA ARG A 90 4.57 9.64 -16.23
C ARG A 90 3.24 9.17 -16.80
N PRO A 91 2.60 9.87 -17.73
CA PRO A 91 1.42 9.37 -18.40
C PRO A 91 1.77 8.16 -19.27
N LEU A 92 0.85 7.19 -19.32
CA LEU A 92 0.88 6.01 -20.16
C LEU A 92 -0.34 6.04 -21.10
N ALA A 93 -0.37 5.14 -22.09
CA ALA A 93 -1.59 4.90 -22.86
C ALA A 93 -2.75 4.56 -21.90
N ASP A 94 -3.95 5.04 -22.24
CA ASP A 94 -5.21 4.83 -21.50
C ASP A 94 -5.40 5.67 -20.22
N ALA A 95 -4.85 6.90 -20.17
CA ALA A 95 -5.00 7.84 -19.03
C ALA A 95 -4.50 7.26 -17.69
N ARG A 96 -3.57 6.31 -17.75
CA ARG A 96 -2.90 5.72 -16.58
C ARG A 96 -1.54 6.37 -16.37
N TYR A 97 -0.99 6.18 -15.17
CA TYR A 97 0.30 6.75 -14.79
C TYR A 97 1.30 5.68 -14.37
N GLY A 98 2.54 5.77 -14.84
CA GLY A 98 3.63 4.86 -14.50
C GLY A 98 4.79 5.55 -13.78
N SER A 99 5.86 4.79 -13.55
CA SER A 99 7.09 5.29 -12.90
C SER A 99 7.62 6.57 -13.56
N PRO A 100 8.01 7.60 -12.78
CA PRO A 100 8.48 8.88 -13.30
C PRO A 100 9.91 8.81 -13.87
N GLY A 101 10.54 7.63 -13.86
CA GLY A 101 11.90 7.41 -14.34
C GLY A 101 12.97 7.58 -13.25
N GLU A 102 14.18 7.12 -13.54
CA GLU A 102 15.28 7.07 -12.56
C GLU A 102 15.73 8.46 -12.11
N GLU A 103 15.76 9.43 -13.02
CA GLU A 103 16.16 10.80 -12.71
C GLU A 103 15.22 11.44 -11.68
N ALA A 104 13.90 11.34 -11.92
CA ALA A 104 12.89 11.79 -10.98
C ALA A 104 12.98 11.06 -9.64
N LEU A 105 13.10 9.73 -9.64
CA LEU A 105 13.23 8.94 -8.41
C LEU A 105 14.48 9.33 -7.60
N SER A 106 15.61 9.58 -8.28
CA SER A 106 16.84 10.06 -7.67
C SER A 106 16.65 11.45 -7.03
N TRP A 107 15.96 12.36 -7.71
CA TRP A 107 15.63 13.67 -7.17
C TRP A 107 14.72 13.57 -5.95
N LEU A 108 13.63 12.80 -6.03
CA LEU A 108 12.67 12.60 -4.93
C LEU A 108 13.36 12.05 -3.68
N ARG A 109 14.24 11.06 -3.84
CA ARG A 109 14.99 10.47 -2.72
C ARG A 109 15.88 11.48 -1.99
N ARG A 110 16.38 12.50 -2.68
CA ARG A 110 17.27 13.53 -2.10
C ARG A 110 16.49 14.67 -1.44
N ASN A 111 15.28 14.97 -1.92
CA ASN A 111 14.55 16.19 -1.55
C ASN A 111 13.29 15.94 -0.73
N CYS A 112 12.77 14.70 -0.71
CA CYS A 112 11.59 14.35 0.09
C CYS A 112 11.99 13.71 1.41
N ARG A 113 11.33 14.12 2.50
CA ARG A 113 11.41 13.41 3.78
C ARG A 113 10.64 12.09 3.70
N MET A 114 9.47 12.11 3.07
CA MET A 114 8.59 10.96 2.93
C MET A 114 8.34 10.68 1.46
N LEU A 115 8.78 9.52 0.98
CA LEU A 115 8.51 9.03 -0.37
C LEU A 115 7.72 7.72 -0.30
N TYR A 116 6.50 7.72 -0.82
CA TYR A 116 5.69 6.53 -0.93
C TYR A 116 5.63 6.04 -2.37
N VAL A 117 5.83 4.74 -2.54
CA VAL A 117 5.80 4.09 -3.85
C VAL A 117 4.72 3.04 -3.82
N GLU A 118 3.62 3.27 -4.55
CA GLU A 118 2.67 2.20 -4.84
C GLU A 118 3.30 1.25 -5.86
N ALA A 119 3.30 -0.03 -5.56
CA ALA A 119 3.81 -1.06 -6.43
C ALA A 119 2.72 -2.13 -6.66
N ASP A 120 2.94 -2.96 -7.67
CA ASP A 120 2.18 -4.19 -7.86
C ASP A 120 0.66 -3.98 -8.07
N GLY A 121 0.25 -3.62 -9.30
CA GLY A 121 -1.16 -3.59 -9.70
C GLY A 121 -1.90 -4.92 -9.42
N ALA A 122 -3.13 -4.83 -8.91
CA ALA A 122 -3.95 -5.97 -8.47
C ALA A 122 -5.34 -6.02 -9.14
N GLN A 123 -5.57 -5.26 -10.22
CA GLN A 123 -6.85 -5.17 -10.93
C GLN A 123 -8.07 -4.89 -10.04
N ARG A 124 -7.89 -4.06 -8.99
CA ARG A 124 -8.92 -3.73 -7.98
C ARG A 124 -9.43 -4.93 -7.17
N LEU A 125 -8.79 -6.09 -7.27
CA LEU A 125 -9.10 -7.23 -6.42
C LEU A 125 -8.59 -7.00 -4.98
N PRO A 126 -9.23 -7.61 -3.97
CA PRO A 126 -8.85 -7.45 -2.57
C PRO A 126 -7.58 -8.23 -2.18
N LEU A 127 -7.27 -9.33 -2.88
CA LEU A 127 -6.05 -10.13 -2.64
C LEU A 127 -5.16 -10.16 -3.89
N LYS A 128 -3.88 -10.45 -3.69
CA LYS A 128 -2.91 -10.64 -4.76
C LYS A 128 -1.82 -11.62 -4.37
N TYR A 129 -1.53 -12.57 -5.25
CA TYR A 129 -0.31 -13.35 -5.20
C TYR A 129 0.74 -12.74 -6.16
N PRO A 130 1.99 -12.51 -5.71
CA PRO A 130 2.99 -11.81 -6.51
C PRO A 130 3.53 -12.70 -7.64
N ALA A 131 3.89 -12.08 -8.78
CA ALA A 131 4.67 -12.77 -9.81
C ALA A 131 6.14 -12.94 -9.39
N ALA A 132 6.92 -13.71 -10.16
CA ALA A 132 8.32 -13.99 -9.88
C ALA A 132 9.20 -12.72 -9.77
N TRP A 133 8.87 -11.67 -10.53
CA TRP A 133 9.55 -10.37 -10.51
C TRP A 133 8.94 -9.37 -9.51
N GLU A 134 7.88 -9.75 -8.81
CA GLU A 134 7.21 -8.94 -7.79
C GLU A 134 7.54 -9.46 -6.38
N PRO A 135 7.33 -8.62 -5.34
CA PRO A 135 7.12 -7.17 -5.39
C PRO A 135 8.26 -6.37 -5.99
N VAL A 136 7.91 -5.34 -6.76
CA VAL A 136 8.87 -4.36 -7.28
C VAL A 136 9.28 -3.40 -6.16
N ILE A 137 10.28 -3.79 -5.38
CA ILE A 137 10.80 -3.02 -4.25
C ILE A 137 11.98 -2.16 -4.71
N PRO A 138 11.92 -0.82 -4.58
CA PRO A 138 13.06 0.05 -4.86
C PRO A 138 14.26 -0.29 -3.97
N GLN A 139 15.48 -0.21 -4.52
CA GLN A 139 16.74 -0.57 -3.82
C GLN A 139 16.90 0.11 -2.46
N TYR A 140 16.38 1.34 -2.31
CA TYR A 140 16.51 2.16 -1.11
C TYR A 140 15.25 2.14 -0.22
N ALA A 141 14.34 1.18 -0.43
CA ALA A 141 13.15 1.05 0.40
C ALA A 141 13.54 0.80 1.86
N THR A 142 13.12 1.71 2.73
CA THR A 142 13.30 1.61 4.18
C THR A 142 12.24 0.72 4.81
N LYS A 143 11.11 0.51 4.11
CA LYS A 143 10.02 -0.36 4.54
C LYS A 143 9.25 -0.94 3.37
N VAL A 144 8.83 -2.19 3.54
CA VAL A 144 7.89 -2.89 2.65
C VAL A 144 6.59 -3.09 3.40
N ILE A 145 5.50 -2.56 2.85
CA ILE A 145 4.14 -2.76 3.33
C ILE A 145 3.41 -3.66 2.33
N VAL A 146 2.69 -4.66 2.82
CA VAL A 146 1.82 -5.52 2.01
C VAL A 146 0.40 -5.35 2.51
N VAL A 147 -0.47 -4.83 1.65
CA VAL A 147 -1.89 -4.65 1.95
C VAL A 147 -2.67 -5.86 1.43
N MET A 148 -3.64 -6.35 2.20
CA MET A 148 -4.64 -7.32 1.78
C MET A 148 -6.02 -6.90 2.28
N GLY A 149 -7.02 -6.98 1.42
CA GLY A 149 -8.40 -6.62 1.74
C GLY A 149 -9.20 -7.78 2.33
N LEU A 150 -9.77 -7.59 3.52
CA LEU A 150 -10.61 -8.58 4.18
C LEU A 150 -11.97 -8.80 3.49
N SER A 151 -12.36 -7.93 2.55
CA SER A 151 -13.58 -8.12 1.75
C SER A 151 -13.53 -9.35 0.82
N ALA A 152 -12.38 -10.02 0.71
CA ALA A 152 -12.22 -11.28 0.00
C ALA A 152 -12.83 -12.47 0.77
N LEU A 153 -12.90 -12.37 2.10
CA LEU A 153 -13.30 -13.49 2.94
C LEU A 153 -14.67 -14.05 2.52
N ASP A 154 -14.77 -15.38 2.57
CA ASP A 154 -15.93 -16.19 2.20
C ASP A 154 -16.33 -16.14 0.72
N LYS A 155 -15.46 -15.59 -0.15
CA LYS A 155 -15.67 -15.52 -1.60
C LYS A 155 -14.68 -16.43 -2.35
N PRO A 156 -14.97 -16.80 -3.60
CA PRO A 156 -14.03 -17.56 -4.43
C PRO A 156 -12.71 -16.81 -4.61
N LEU A 157 -11.59 -17.50 -4.41
CA LEU A 157 -10.25 -16.96 -4.62
C LEU A 157 -9.97 -16.66 -6.09
N ALA A 158 -10.57 -17.41 -7.02
CA ALA A 158 -10.50 -17.13 -8.44
C ALA A 158 -11.07 -15.75 -8.81
N GLU A 159 -12.02 -15.23 -8.03
CA GLU A 159 -12.66 -13.92 -8.26
C GLU A 159 -12.03 -12.80 -7.43
N THR A 160 -11.34 -13.15 -6.34
CA THR A 160 -10.89 -12.17 -5.33
C THR A 160 -9.37 -12.08 -5.16
N CYS A 161 -8.61 -13.03 -5.71
CA CYS A 161 -7.17 -13.03 -5.65
C CYS A 161 -6.56 -12.89 -7.05
N TYR A 162 -5.94 -11.73 -7.28
CA TYR A 162 -5.17 -11.52 -8.50
C TYR A 162 -4.03 -12.54 -8.57
N ARG A 163 -4.00 -13.32 -9.65
CA ARG A 163 -3.08 -14.45 -9.90
C ARG A 163 -3.25 -15.64 -8.94
N TYR A 164 -4.49 -15.95 -8.57
CA TYR A 164 -4.81 -17.19 -7.86
C TYR A 164 -4.21 -18.44 -8.53
N ASP A 165 -4.34 -18.60 -9.85
CA ASP A 165 -3.75 -19.75 -10.57
C ASP A 165 -2.23 -19.85 -10.42
N LEU A 166 -1.54 -18.72 -10.26
CA LEU A 166 -0.09 -18.71 -10.04
C LEU A 166 0.25 -19.22 -8.64
N ALA A 167 -0.58 -18.90 -7.63
CA ALA A 167 -0.41 -19.45 -6.28
C ALA A 167 -0.52 -20.97 -6.30
N LEU A 168 -1.51 -21.52 -7.01
CA LEU A 168 -1.67 -22.96 -7.20
C LEU A 168 -0.47 -23.59 -7.91
N ARG A 169 0.02 -22.98 -9.00
CA ARG A 169 1.23 -23.45 -9.72
C ARG A 169 2.49 -23.40 -8.87
N HIS A 170 2.57 -22.49 -7.90
CA HIS A 170 3.67 -22.42 -6.94
C HIS A 170 3.47 -23.36 -5.74
N GLY A 171 2.43 -24.18 -5.73
CA GLY A 171 2.17 -25.18 -4.69
C GLY A 171 1.69 -24.58 -3.37
N VAL A 172 1.11 -23.37 -3.39
CA VAL A 172 0.49 -22.79 -2.18
C VAL A 172 -0.74 -23.63 -1.83
N PRO A 173 -0.84 -24.21 -0.62
CA PRO A 173 -1.90 -25.17 -0.27
C PRO A 173 -3.19 -24.46 0.13
N VAL A 174 -3.79 -23.74 -0.82
CA VAL A 174 -5.04 -22.99 -0.64
C VAL A 174 -6.21 -23.72 -1.31
N GLY A 175 -7.40 -23.63 -0.70
CA GLY A 175 -8.64 -24.11 -1.30
C GLY A 175 -9.23 -23.10 -2.30
N GLU A 176 -10.49 -23.30 -2.69
CA GLU A 176 -11.18 -22.43 -3.66
C GLU A 176 -11.77 -21.16 -3.04
N THR A 177 -12.07 -21.17 -1.74
CA THR A 177 -12.69 -20.07 -1.02
C THR A 177 -11.67 -19.37 -0.12
N ALA A 178 -11.74 -18.05 -0.06
CA ALA A 178 -10.89 -17.26 0.81
C ALA A 178 -11.35 -17.39 2.28
N ASP A 179 -10.62 -18.17 3.07
CA ASP A 179 -10.71 -18.17 4.52
C ASP A 179 -9.45 -17.54 5.15
N GLU A 180 -9.40 -17.50 6.49
CA GLU A 180 -8.27 -16.91 7.19
C GLU A 180 -6.94 -17.64 6.95
N ALA A 181 -6.99 -18.97 6.80
CA ALA A 181 -5.80 -19.77 6.54
C ALA A 181 -5.29 -19.54 5.13
N ALA A 182 -6.20 -19.47 4.15
CA ALA A 182 -5.87 -19.22 2.76
C ALA A 182 -5.25 -17.83 2.58
N ILE A 183 -5.81 -16.80 3.20
CA ILE A 183 -5.23 -15.44 3.17
C ILE A 183 -3.85 -15.42 3.83
N ALA A 184 -3.69 -16.06 4.99
CA ALA A 184 -2.40 -16.15 5.67
C ALA A 184 -1.35 -16.86 4.80
N LEU A 185 -1.70 -17.98 4.15
CA LEU A 185 -0.83 -18.75 3.25
C LEU A 185 -0.42 -17.96 2.00
N LEU A 186 -1.36 -17.23 1.38
CA LEU A 186 -1.06 -16.36 0.23
C LEU A 186 -0.06 -15.27 0.62
N ILE A 187 -0.22 -14.67 1.80
CA ILE A 187 0.69 -13.64 2.31
C ILE A 187 2.07 -14.24 2.63
N SER A 188 2.12 -15.31 3.42
CA SER A 188 3.38 -15.89 3.89
C SER A 188 4.20 -16.48 2.74
N SER A 189 3.55 -17.21 1.82
CA SER A 189 4.20 -17.81 0.65
C SER A 189 4.61 -16.78 -0.39
N GLY A 190 3.79 -15.74 -0.61
CA GLY A 190 4.05 -14.72 -1.62
C GLY A 190 5.05 -13.65 -1.18
N TYR A 191 4.96 -13.21 0.08
CA TYR A 191 5.66 -12.01 0.55
C TYR A 191 6.57 -12.23 1.75
N GLY A 192 6.55 -13.41 2.40
CA GLY A 192 7.29 -13.65 3.64
C GLY A 192 8.79 -13.36 3.56
N ARG A 193 9.42 -13.68 2.43
CA ARG A 193 10.87 -13.42 2.20
C ARG A 193 11.28 -11.95 2.31
N TYR A 194 10.32 -11.02 2.17
CA TYR A 194 10.56 -9.58 2.23
C TYR A 194 10.37 -8.99 3.63
N ARG A 195 10.03 -9.83 4.63
CA ARG A 195 9.76 -9.42 6.02
C ARG A 195 8.81 -8.21 6.09
N PRO A 196 7.65 -8.26 5.41
CA PRO A 196 6.78 -7.11 5.26
C PRO A 196 6.13 -6.70 6.58
N THR A 197 5.71 -5.45 6.66
CA THR A 197 4.61 -5.07 7.56
C THR A 197 3.30 -5.30 6.81
N VAL A 198 2.44 -6.17 7.33
CA VAL A 198 1.17 -6.52 6.69
C VAL A 198 0.06 -5.61 7.21
N VAL A 199 -0.75 -5.09 6.30
CA VAL A 199 -1.98 -4.35 6.60
C VAL A 199 -3.16 -5.15 6.09
N LEU A 200 -3.94 -5.69 7.02
CA LEU A 200 -5.24 -6.31 6.74
C LEU A 200 -6.29 -5.21 6.75
N ASN A 201 -6.61 -4.68 5.57
CA ASN A 201 -7.55 -3.58 5.40
C ASN A 201 -9.01 -4.07 5.30
N GLN A 202 -9.97 -3.15 5.31
CA GLN A 202 -11.42 -3.42 5.23
C GLN A 202 -11.96 -4.19 6.44
N ALA A 203 -11.36 -3.96 7.61
CA ALA A 203 -11.85 -4.47 8.88
C ALA A 203 -13.02 -3.63 9.41
N ASP A 204 -14.05 -3.38 8.59
CA ASP A 204 -15.02 -2.31 8.83
C ASP A 204 -16.04 -2.61 9.94
N ASN A 205 -16.07 -3.85 10.44
CA ASN A 205 -16.97 -4.28 11.50
C ASN A 205 -16.28 -5.25 12.48
N ALA A 206 -16.95 -5.55 13.60
CA ALA A 206 -16.39 -6.39 14.65
C ALA A 206 -16.08 -7.83 14.19
N GLN A 207 -16.85 -8.37 13.24
CA GLN A 207 -16.62 -9.69 12.66
C GLN A 207 -15.32 -9.68 11.84
N MET A 208 -15.14 -8.72 10.93
CA MET A 208 -13.92 -8.58 10.13
C MET A 208 -12.70 -8.32 11.01
N LEU A 209 -12.84 -7.53 12.08
CA LEU A 209 -11.78 -7.34 13.07
C LEU A 209 -11.37 -8.66 13.75
N ALA A 210 -12.34 -9.49 14.15
CA ALA A 210 -12.07 -10.79 14.76
C ALA A 210 -11.36 -11.74 13.78
N ARG A 211 -11.80 -11.77 12.51
CA ARG A 211 -11.16 -12.59 11.47
C ARG A 211 -9.76 -12.09 11.11
N GLY A 212 -9.56 -10.76 11.03
CA GLY A 212 -8.24 -10.17 10.87
C GLY A 212 -7.29 -10.54 12.00
N ARG A 213 -7.77 -10.67 13.25
CA ARG A 213 -6.96 -11.16 14.39
C ARG A 213 -6.57 -12.62 14.21
N LYS A 214 -7.46 -13.47 13.70
CA LYS A 214 -7.14 -14.88 13.40
C LYS A 214 -6.05 -14.97 12.31
N ILE A 215 -6.18 -14.20 11.22
CA ILE A 215 -5.14 -14.13 10.17
C ILE A 215 -3.81 -13.65 10.77
N LYS A 216 -3.84 -12.62 11.63
CA LYS A 216 -2.64 -12.14 12.34
C LYS A 216 -1.95 -13.24 13.15
N SER A 217 -2.70 -14.07 13.88
CA SER A 217 -2.11 -15.19 14.63
C SER A 217 -1.44 -16.21 13.71
N LEU A 218 -2.09 -16.59 12.61
CA LEU A 218 -1.54 -17.53 11.62
C LEU A 218 -0.28 -16.98 10.93
N LEU A 219 -0.24 -15.67 10.69
CA LEU A 219 0.95 -14.99 10.15
C LEU A 219 2.12 -14.99 11.14
N ALA A 220 1.85 -14.81 12.44
CA ALA A 220 2.88 -14.90 13.47
C ALA A 220 3.48 -16.31 13.54
N GLU A 221 2.67 -17.36 13.43
CA GLU A 221 3.15 -18.75 13.32
C GLU A 221 4.06 -18.98 12.09
N SER A 222 3.87 -18.18 11.04
CA SER A 222 4.69 -18.19 9.82
C SER A 222 5.89 -17.20 9.86
N GLY A 223 6.16 -16.57 11.01
CA GLY A 223 7.27 -15.62 11.19
C GLY A 223 7.01 -14.19 10.70
N ILE A 224 5.75 -13.81 10.48
CA ILE A 224 5.33 -12.44 10.11
C ILE A 224 4.59 -11.81 11.29
N ASP A 225 5.34 -11.12 12.15
CA ASP A 225 4.80 -10.56 13.40
C ASP A 225 4.18 -9.16 13.25
N LYS A 226 4.63 -8.42 12.22
CA LYS A 226 4.23 -7.03 11.98
C LYS A 226 2.93 -6.97 11.20
N VAL A 227 1.81 -7.18 11.90
CA VAL A 227 0.47 -7.17 11.28
C VAL A 227 -0.43 -6.13 11.95
N ILE A 228 -1.01 -5.27 11.11
CA ILE A 228 -1.98 -4.23 11.46
C ILE A 228 -3.31 -4.59 10.84
N ILE A 229 -4.39 -4.38 11.59
CA ILE A 229 -5.76 -4.56 11.11
C ILE A 229 -6.39 -3.17 11.05
N ALA A 230 -6.88 -2.77 9.89
CA ALA A 230 -7.32 -1.41 9.64
C ALA A 230 -8.65 -1.36 8.88
N SER A 231 -9.39 -0.28 9.12
CA SER A 231 -10.45 0.21 8.25
C SER A 231 -9.94 1.52 7.65
N ILE A 232 -9.28 1.43 6.50
CA ILE A 232 -8.81 2.62 5.78
C ILE A 232 -9.99 3.16 5.00
N LYS A 233 -10.54 4.26 5.49
CA LYS A 233 -11.53 5.04 4.76
C LYS A 233 -10.78 6.08 3.94
N GLU A 234 -11.20 6.27 2.69
CA GLU A 234 -10.85 7.51 2.00
C GLU A 234 -11.34 8.68 2.85
N ALA A 235 -10.58 9.78 2.81
CA ALA A 235 -10.77 10.95 3.66
C ALA A 235 -12.25 11.23 3.89
N GLN A 236 -12.58 11.37 5.18
CA GLN A 236 -13.89 11.73 5.71
C GLN A 236 -14.77 12.43 4.67
N GLN A 237 -15.84 11.77 4.24
CA GLN A 237 -16.97 12.48 3.69
C GLN A 237 -17.48 13.40 4.81
N CYS A 238 -17.01 14.64 4.82
CA CYS A 238 -17.63 15.72 5.55
C CYS A 238 -19.00 15.93 4.91
N TRP A 239 -20.03 15.36 5.53
CA TRP A 239 -21.40 15.81 5.29
C TRP A 239 -21.64 16.97 6.27
N SER A 240 -21.97 18.14 5.71
CA SER A 240 -22.42 19.33 6.45
C SER A 240 -23.69 19.05 7.24
#